data_AF-A0A7C3SJG3-F1
#
_entry.id   AF-A0A7C3SJG3-F1
#
_cell.length_a   1.000
_cell.length_b   1.000
_cell.length_c   1.000
_cell.angle_alpha   90.00
_cell.angle_beta   90.00
_cell.angle_gamma   90.00
#
_symmetry.space_group_name_H-M   'P 1'
#
loop_
_entity.id
_entity.type
_entity.pdbx_description
1 polymer ?
#
loop_
_entity_poly.entity_id
_entity_poly.type
_entity_poly.pdbx_seq_one_letter_code
_entity_poly.pdbx_strand_id
1 'polypeptide(L)'
;MGLGRRLLAGPVARAGLLPAGYYRHLALAAMEAEDFSRTLEYLQWAEDPLLVQILVFRLRLLKSRHQRKRQNLQLLLTQPSLRTSQEKLRALADQEDRALELLGNYEARALNIMNAKAGKALG
;
A
#
# COMPACT_ATOMS: atom_id res chain seq x y z
N MET A 1 37.69 7.14 -2.18
CA MET A 1 36.74 8.29 -2.18
C MET A 1 35.34 7.80 -2.53
N GLY A 2 34.49 7.41 -1.56
CA GLY A 2 33.15 6.90 -1.91
C GLY A 2 32.20 6.51 -0.77
N LEU A 3 32.68 6.41 0.47
CA LEU A 3 31.86 5.93 1.59
C LEU A 3 31.00 7.03 2.26
N GLY A 4 31.37 8.30 2.12
CA GLY A 4 30.64 9.43 2.71
C GLY A 4 29.30 9.77 2.03
N ARG A 5 29.13 9.46 0.74
CA ARG A 5 27.88 9.74 -0.01
C ARG A 5 26.74 8.77 0.32
N ARG A 6 27.03 7.53 0.72
CA ARG A 6 25.98 6.53 1.04
C ARG A 6 25.36 6.73 2.42
N LEU A 7 26.11 7.28 3.38
CA LEU A 7 25.61 7.49 4.74
C LEU A 7 24.64 8.67 4.87
N LEU A 8 24.77 9.68 4.01
CA LEU A 8 23.86 10.85 4.00
C LEU A 8 22.61 10.64 3.13
N ALA A 9 22.56 9.60 2.29
CA ALA A 9 21.43 9.37 1.38
C ALA A 9 20.12 9.04 2.14
N GLY A 10 20.21 8.36 3.29
CA GLY A 10 19.03 8.02 4.10
C GLY A 10 18.35 9.25 4.73
N PRO A 11 19.07 10.09 5.47
CA PRO A 11 18.52 11.31 6.06
C PRO A 11 18.03 12.34 5.02
N VAL A 12 18.79 12.52 3.92
CA VAL A 12 18.44 13.49 2.86
C VAL A 12 17.21 13.04 2.06
N ALA A 13 17.05 11.73 1.81
CA ALA A 13 15.85 11.18 1.19
C ALA A 13 14.61 11.33 2.09
N ARG A 14 14.76 11.24 3.41
CA ARG A 14 13.65 11.46 4.35
C ARG A 14 13.24 12.93 4.48
N ALA A 15 14.13 13.86 4.12
CA ALA A 15 13.88 15.29 4.16
C ALA A 15 13.26 15.85 2.86
N GLY A 16 13.01 15.03 1.83
CA GLY A 16 12.46 15.51 0.56
C GLY A 16 13.45 16.28 -0.32
N LEU A 17 14.75 16.25 0.00
CA LEU A 17 15.79 17.11 -0.61
C LEU A 17 16.44 16.54 -1.89
N LEU A 18 15.88 15.47 -2.45
CA LEU A 18 16.41 14.81 -3.65
C LEU A 18 15.52 15.12 -4.85
N PRO A 19 16.03 14.98 -6.09
CA PRO A 19 15.21 15.21 -7.27
C PRO A 19 13.97 14.32 -7.30
N ALA A 20 12.84 14.82 -7.82
CA ALA A 20 11.58 14.08 -7.93
C ALA A 20 11.74 12.70 -8.62
N GLY A 21 12.63 12.62 -9.62
CA GLY A 21 12.97 11.36 -10.30
C GLY A 21 13.55 10.29 -9.36
N TYR A 22 14.33 10.68 -8.35
CA TYR A 22 14.87 9.76 -7.34
C TYR A 22 13.74 9.13 -6.51
N TYR A 23 12.78 9.95 -6.06
CA TYR A 23 11.62 9.46 -5.31
C TYR A 23 10.70 8.58 -6.12
N ARG A 24 10.56 8.84 -7.43
CA ARG A 24 9.86 7.94 -8.35
C ARG A 24 10.49 6.55 -8.37
N HIS A 25 11.81 6.44 -8.47
CA HIS A 25 12.49 5.14 -8.44
C HIS A 25 12.28 4.41 -7.11
N LEU A 26 12.36 5.13 -5.97
CA LEU A 26 12.11 4.55 -4.66
C LEU A 26 10.65 4.11 -4.48
N ALA A 27 9.68 4.91 -4.94
CA ALA A 27 8.26 4.57 -4.90
C ALA A 27 7.97 3.31 -5.73
N LEU A 28 8.57 3.20 -6.93
CA LEU A 28 8.42 2.00 -7.77
C LEU A 28 9.02 0.75 -7.09
N ALA A 29 10.24 0.85 -6.55
CA ALA A 29 10.89 -0.26 -5.87
C ALA A 29 10.10 -0.70 -4.62
N ALA A 30 9.60 0.25 -3.83
CA ALA A 30 8.75 -0.06 -2.68
C ALA A 30 7.43 -0.71 -3.10
N MET A 31 6.83 -0.26 -4.21
CA MET A 31 5.57 -0.81 -4.72
C MET A 31 5.75 -2.22 -5.29
N GLU A 32 6.89 -2.50 -5.91
CA GLU A 32 7.26 -3.86 -6.36
C GLU A 32 7.42 -4.82 -5.18
N ALA A 33 8.02 -4.34 -4.09
CA ALA A 33 8.16 -5.09 -2.84
C ALA A 33 6.87 -5.17 -1.99
N GLU A 34 5.75 -4.63 -2.47
CA GLU A 34 4.48 -4.50 -1.73
C GLU A 34 4.61 -3.72 -0.40
N ASP A 35 5.64 -2.89 -0.25
CA ASP A 35 5.81 -1.97 0.88
C ASP A 35 5.00 -0.69 0.64
N PHE A 36 3.69 -0.80 0.85
CA PHE A 36 2.75 0.30 0.63
C PHE A 36 3.00 1.50 1.56
N SER A 37 3.57 1.27 2.76
CA SER A 37 3.92 2.36 3.67
C SER A 37 5.02 3.23 3.08
N ARG A 38 6.14 2.61 2.67
CA ARG A 38 7.25 3.35 2.03
C ARG A 38 6.86 3.93 0.69
N THR A 39 6.03 3.22 -0.08
CA THR A 39 5.50 3.76 -1.33
C THR A 39 4.77 5.08 -1.09
N LEU A 40 3.87 5.13 -0.10
CA LEU A 40 3.13 6.33 0.26
C LEU A 40 4.03 7.46 0.79
N GLU A 41 5.08 7.13 1.53
CA GLU A 41 6.09 8.11 1.96
C GLU A 41 6.75 8.75 0.73
N TYR A 42 7.32 7.94 -0.17
CA TYR A 42 8.04 8.45 -1.34
C TYR A 42 7.16 9.20 -2.33
N LEU A 43 5.89 8.81 -2.47
CA LEU A 43 4.93 9.47 -3.37
C LEU A 43 4.62 10.92 -2.99
N GLN A 44 4.87 11.33 -1.73
CA GLN A 44 4.71 12.73 -1.34
C GLN A 44 5.64 13.64 -2.15
N TRP A 45 6.88 13.19 -2.39
CA TRP A 45 7.92 13.93 -3.09
C TRP A 45 8.05 13.56 -4.57
N ALA A 46 7.46 12.45 -5.02
CA ALA A 46 7.40 12.11 -6.44
C ALA A 46 6.37 13.00 -7.15
N GLU A 47 6.78 13.77 -8.17
CA GLU A 47 5.88 14.63 -8.96
C GLU A 47 5.17 13.87 -10.10
N ASP A 48 4.84 12.60 -9.87
CA ASP A 48 4.26 11.72 -10.88
C ASP A 48 2.86 11.25 -10.46
N PRO A 49 1.77 11.87 -10.97
CA PRO A 49 0.40 11.49 -10.60
C PRO A 49 0.03 10.08 -11.07
N LEU A 50 0.69 9.57 -12.12
CA LEU A 50 0.44 8.22 -12.62
C LEU A 50 0.85 7.17 -11.59
N LEU A 51 1.94 7.38 -10.85
CA LEU A 51 2.36 6.45 -9.80
C LEU A 51 1.31 6.33 -8.68
N VAL A 52 0.64 7.43 -8.34
CA VAL A 52 -0.43 7.43 -7.34
C VAL A 52 -1.63 6.63 -7.85
N GLN A 53 -2.01 6.82 -9.11
CA GLN A 53 -3.08 6.05 -9.74
C GLN A 53 -2.75 4.55 -9.77
N ILE A 54 -1.53 4.17 -10.17
CA ILE A 54 -1.08 2.78 -10.17
C ILE A 54 -1.18 2.17 -8.76
N LEU A 55 -0.75 2.91 -7.73
CA LEU A 55 -0.88 2.46 -6.34
C LEU A 55 -2.35 2.20 -5.96
N VAL A 56 -3.25 3.15 -6.26
CA VAL A 56 -4.68 3.00 -5.98
C VAL A 56 -5.25 1.77 -6.67
N PHE A 57 -4.93 1.55 -7.95
CA PHE A 57 -5.39 0.37 -8.68
C PHE A 57 -4.86 -0.93 -8.07
N ARG A 58 -3.58 -1.00 -7.71
CA ARG A 58 -3.00 -2.19 -7.05
C ARG A 58 -3.66 -2.48 -5.71
N LEU A 59 -3.88 -1.45 -4.88
CA LEU A 59 -4.56 -1.59 -3.59
C LEU A 59 -6.00 -2.11 -3.76
N ARG A 60 -6.75 -1.60 -4.74
CA ARG A 60 -8.11 -2.08 -5.04
C ARG A 60 -8.14 -3.53 -5.51
N LEU A 61 -7.20 -3.92 -6.38
CA LEU A 61 -7.07 -5.31 -6.83
C LEU A 61 -6.77 -6.24 -5.66
N LEU A 62 -5.82 -5.85 -4.80
CA LEU A 62 -5.45 -6.64 -3.63
C LEU A 62 -6.62 -6.74 -2.64
N LYS A 63 -7.30 -5.63 -2.36
CA LYS A 63 -8.51 -5.59 -1.52
C LYS A 63 -9.62 -6.48 -2.07
N SER A 64 -9.86 -6.47 -3.38
CA SER A 64 -10.83 -7.38 -4.02
C SER A 64 -10.46 -8.86 -3.82
N ARG A 65 -9.17 -9.19 -3.90
CA ARG A 65 -8.69 -10.55 -3.62
C ARG A 65 -8.95 -10.96 -2.16
N HIS A 66 -8.66 -10.10 -1.20
CA HIS A 66 -8.94 -10.34 0.22
C HIS A 66 -10.46 -10.45 0.50
N GLN A 67 -11.29 -9.63 -0.15
CA GLN A 67 -12.75 -9.72 -0.04
C GLN A 67 -13.27 -11.08 -0.52
N ARG A 68 -12.79 -11.57 -1.66
CA ARG A 68 -13.17 -12.90 -2.17
C ARG A 68 -12.74 -14.02 -1.23
N LYS A 69 -11.52 -13.95 -0.68
CA LYS A 69 -11.06 -14.91 0.33
C LYS A 69 -11.93 -14.88 1.57
N ARG A 70 -12.27 -13.69 2.07
CA ARG A 70 -13.13 -13.50 3.23
C ARG A 70 -14.52 -14.10 3.02
N GLN A 71 -15.12 -13.87 1.85
CA GLN A 71 -16.41 -14.46 1.47
C GLN A 71 -16.34 -15.98 1.44
N ASN A 72 -15.29 -16.55 0.84
CA ASN A 72 -15.08 -18.01 0.82
C ASN A 72 -14.95 -18.58 2.24
N LEU A 73 -14.22 -17.92 3.13
CA LEU A 73 -14.11 -18.34 4.53
C LEU A 73 -15.44 -18.27 5.28
N GLN A 74 -16.28 -17.26 5.01
CA GLN A 74 -17.63 -17.18 5.58
C GLN A 74 -18.50 -18.34 5.11
N LEU A 75 -18.45 -18.69 3.83
CA LEU A 75 -19.16 -19.85 3.29
C LEU A 75 -18.71 -21.14 3.99
N LEU A 76 -17.41 -21.34 4.17
CA LEU A 76 -16.89 -22.52 4.89
C LEU A 76 -17.31 -22.55 6.36
N LEU A 77 -17.36 -21.40 7.04
CA LEU A 77 -17.80 -21.31 8.44
C LEU A 77 -19.28 -21.69 8.63
N THR A 78 -20.11 -21.51 7.60
CA THR A 78 -21.52 -21.94 7.64
C THR A 78 -21.72 -23.45 7.46
N GLN A 79 -20.68 -24.20 7.07
CA GLN A 79 -20.78 -25.64 6.86
C GLN A 79 -20.71 -26.42 8.20
N PRO A 80 -21.75 -27.20 8.55
CA PRO A 80 -21.80 -27.91 9.82
C PRO A 80 -20.78 -29.05 9.94
N SER A 81 -20.22 -29.52 8.83
CA SER A 81 -19.20 -30.58 8.77
C SER A 81 -17.81 -30.16 9.27
N LEU A 82 -17.54 -28.86 9.40
CA LEU A 82 -16.21 -28.32 9.71
C LEU A 82 -16.05 -27.82 11.16
N ARG A 83 -16.92 -28.24 12.08
CA ARG A 83 -16.93 -27.78 13.50
C ARG A 83 -15.56 -27.83 14.17
N THR A 84 -14.79 -28.90 13.97
CA THR A 84 -13.45 -29.07 14.56
C THR A 84 -12.41 -28.06 14.04
N SER A 85 -12.66 -27.43 12.89
CA SER A 85 -11.76 -26.43 12.28
C SER A 85 -12.32 -25.00 12.32
N GLN A 86 -13.45 -24.77 13.00
CA GLN A 86 -14.09 -23.45 13.03
C GLN A 86 -13.21 -22.37 13.66
N GLU A 87 -12.44 -22.69 14.70
CA GLU A 87 -11.55 -21.71 15.33
C GLU A 87 -10.46 -21.23 14.37
N LYS A 88 -9.84 -22.16 13.61
CA LYS A 88 -8.84 -21.82 12.60
C LYS A 88 -9.43 -20.99 11.47
N LEU A 89 -10.63 -21.35 11.01
CA LEU A 89 -11.32 -20.60 9.96
C LEU A 89 -11.73 -19.20 10.43
N ARG A 90 -12.13 -19.03 11.69
CA ARG A 90 -12.40 -17.72 12.30
C ARG A 90 -11.13 -16.88 12.40
N ALA A 91 -10.02 -17.45 12.86
CA ALA A 91 -8.74 -16.75 12.93
C ALA A 91 -8.27 -16.26 11.54
N LEU A 92 -8.42 -17.10 10.49
CA LEU A 92 -8.13 -16.69 9.11
C LEU A 92 -9.07 -15.58 8.64
N ALA A 93 -10.35 -15.68 8.96
CA ALA A 93 -11.34 -14.66 8.66
C ALA A 93 -11.00 -13.30 9.28
N ASP A 94 -10.59 -13.30 10.55
CA ASP A 94 -10.17 -12.09 11.26
C ASP A 94 -8.88 -11.49 10.68
N GLN A 95 -7.94 -12.32 10.20
CA GLN A 95 -6.75 -11.87 9.50
C GLN A 95 -7.09 -11.18 8.18
N GLU A 96 -8.04 -11.75 7.42
CA GLU A 96 -8.52 -11.14 6.17
C GLU A 96 -9.22 -9.80 6.46
N ASP A 97 -10.02 -9.68 7.53
CA ASP A 97 -10.66 -8.42 7.92
C ASP A 97 -9.62 -7.34 8.29
N ARG A 98 -8.59 -7.70 9.06
CA ARG A 98 -7.47 -6.78 9.38
C ARG A 98 -6.70 -6.35 8.14
N ALA A 99 -6.47 -7.27 7.20
CA ALA A 99 -5.81 -6.93 5.94
C ALA A 99 -6.66 -5.95 5.12
N LEU A 100 -7.98 -6.15 5.06
CA LEU A 100 -8.90 -5.23 4.38
C LEU A 100 -8.91 -3.84 5.01
N GLU A 101 -8.86 -3.74 6.33
CA GLU A 101 -8.75 -2.47 7.05
C GLU A 101 -7.45 -1.73 6.72
N LEU A 102 -6.30 -2.43 6.81
CA LEU A 102 -5.00 -1.87 6.47
C LEU A 102 -4.95 -1.38 5.01
N LEU A 103 -5.45 -2.18 4.08
CA LEU A 103 -5.52 -1.80 2.66
C LEU A 103 -6.45 -0.61 2.43
N GLY A 104 -7.57 -0.54 3.16
CA GLY A 104 -8.47 0.62 3.14
C GLY A 104 -7.78 1.90 3.60
N ASN A 105 -6.99 1.82 4.66
CA ASN A 105 -6.22 2.95 5.18
C ASN A 105 -5.15 3.43 4.18
N TYR A 106 -4.45 2.50 3.51
CA TYR A 106 -3.51 2.85 2.46
C TYR A 106 -4.20 3.46 1.23
N GLU A 107 -5.36 2.93 0.82
CA GLU A 107 -6.15 3.45 -0.30
C GLU A 107 -6.59 4.91 -0.01
N ALA A 108 -7.12 5.17 1.18
CA ALA A 108 -7.54 6.52 1.59
C ALA A 108 -6.36 7.51 1.56
N ARG A 109 -5.19 7.09 2.07
CA ARG A 109 -3.97 7.91 2.02
C ARG A 109 -3.52 8.18 0.58
N ALA A 110 -3.56 7.18 -0.29
CA ALA A 110 -3.21 7.35 -1.71
C ALA A 110 -4.15 8.32 -2.42
N LEU A 111 -5.46 8.22 -2.17
CA LEU A 111 -6.46 9.14 -2.72
C LEU A 111 -6.25 10.59 -2.24
N ASN A 112 -5.89 10.78 -0.97
CA ASN A 112 -5.56 12.11 -0.45
C ASN A 112 -4.34 12.73 -1.16
N ILE A 113 -3.30 11.94 -1.42
CA ILE A 113 -2.13 12.40 -2.19
C ILE A 113 -2.54 12.75 -3.62
N MET A 114 -3.40 11.94 -4.25
CA MET A 114 -3.90 12.19 -5.60
C MET A 114 -4.67 13.51 -5.69
N ASN A 115 -5.60 13.75 -4.77
CA ASN A 115 -6.39 14.97 -4.70
C ASN A 115 -5.51 16.21 -4.45
N ALA A 116 -4.52 16.09 -3.55
CA ALA A 116 -3.57 17.18 -3.29
C ALA A 116 -2.73 17.54 -4.52
N LYS A 117 -2.33 16.56 -5.32
CA LYS A 117 -1.57 16.80 -6.58
C LYS A 117 -2.47 17.36 -7.69
N ALA A 118 -3.72 16.90 -7.80
CA ALA A 118 -4.68 17.45 -8.75
C ALA A 118 -4.98 18.94 -8.49
N GLY A 119 -5.13 19.33 -7.22
CA GLY A 119 -5.34 20.73 -6.83
C GLY A 119 -4.15 21.64 -7.18
N LYS A 120 -2.91 21.14 -7.08
CA LYS A 120 -1.70 21.89 -7.45
C LYS A 120 -1.51 22.06 -8.97
N ALA A 121 -2.12 21.20 -9.79
CA ALA A 121 -2.03 21.31 -11.25
C ALA A 121 -3.01 22.33 -11.84
N LEU A 122 -3.97 22.83 -11.04
CA LEU A 122 -5.04 23.73 -11.46
C LEU A 122 -4.89 25.17 -10.92
N GLY A 123 -3.86 25.45 -10.11
CA GLY A 123 -3.57 26.78 -9.55
C GLY A 123 -2.19 27.26 -10.01
#